data_AF-A0A3D5JX12-F1
#
_entry.id   AF-A0A3D5JX12-F1
#
_cell.length_a   1.000
_cell.length_b   1.000
_cell.length_c   1.000
_cell.angle_alpha   90.00
_cell.angle_beta   90.00
_cell.angle_gamma   90.00
#
_symmetry.space_group_name_H-M   'P 1'
#
loop_
_entity.id
_entity.type
_entity.pdbx_description
1 polymer ?
#
loop_
_entity_poly.entity_id
_entity_poly.type
_entity_poly.pdbx_seq_one_letter_code
_entity_poly.pdbx_strand_id
1 'polypeptide(L)' 'RVEVTLATQIPEAKCRQINLGYRDPATINPEDFANCEDEGILLVPYAGERLFRLANPPAWA' A
#
# COMPACT_ATOMS: atom_id res chain seq x y z
N ARG A 1 8.41 -7.64 7.32
CA ARG A 1 8.93 -6.33 6.82
C ARG A 1 8.12 -5.98 5.58
N VAL A 2 7.94 -4.70 5.28
CA VAL A 2 7.15 -4.25 4.12
C VAL A 2 7.90 -3.11 3.43
N GLU A 3 7.76 -3.04 2.11
CA GLU A 3 8.19 -1.90 1.31
C GLU A 3 7.01 -0.96 1.12
N VAL A 4 7.21 0.34 1.35
CA VAL A 4 6.16 1.35 1.23
C VAL A 4 6.48 2.27 0.07
N THR A 5 5.57 2.35 -0.90
CA THR A 5 5.69 3.18 -2.10
C THR A 5 4.58 4.22 -2.13
N LEU A 6 4.93 5.48 -2.41
CA LEU A 6 3.96 6.57 -2.55
C LEU A 6 3.64 6.83 -4.02
N ALA A 7 2.35 6.78 -4.37
CA ALA A 7 1.80 7.23 -5.64
C ALA A 7 1.11 8.58 -5.47
N THR A 8 1.90 9.64 -5.31
CA THR A 8 1.41 11.01 -5.08
C THR A 8 2.16 12.01 -5.95
N GLN A 9 1.76 13.29 -5.92
CA GLN A 9 2.50 14.36 -6.60
C GLN A 9 3.77 14.80 -5.84
N ILE A 10 4.13 14.14 -4.74
CA ILE A 10 5.41 14.38 -4.06
C ILE A 10 6.54 13.93 -5.00
N PRO A 11 7.58 14.76 -5.23
CA PRO A 11 8.69 14.39 -6.10
C PRO A 11 9.40 13.12 -5.63
N GLU A 12 9.75 12.25 -6.57
CA GLU A 12 10.45 10.98 -6.30
C GLU A 12 11.69 11.15 -5.41
N ALA A 13 12.50 12.18 -5.67
CA ALA A 13 13.70 12.47 -4.89
C ALA A 13 13.41 12.65 -3.39
N LYS A 14 12.25 13.25 -3.05
CA LYS A 14 11.83 13.44 -1.66
C LYS A 14 11.39 12.12 -1.02
N CYS A 15 10.67 11.25 -1.75
CA CYS A 15 10.31 9.92 -1.25
C CYS A 15 11.55 9.08 -0.94
N ARG A 16 12.52 9.05 -1.87
CA ARG A 16 13.76 8.28 -1.71
C ARG A 16 14.61 8.77 -0.54
N GLN A 17 14.63 10.09 -0.26
CA GLN A 17 15.36 10.67 0.88
C GLN A 17 14.92 10.09 2.23
N ILE A 18 13.63 9.70 2.36
CA ILE A 18 13.05 9.13 3.57
C ILE A 18 12.81 7.62 3.46
N ASN A 19 13.51 6.94 2.55
CA ASN A 19 13.44 5.50 2.35
C ASN A 19 12.04 4.97 1.96
N LEU A 20 11.30 5.76 1.17
CA LEU A 20 10.06 5.34 0.53
C LEU A 20 10.27 5.13 -0.97
N GLY A 21 9.58 4.14 -1.53
CA GLY A 21 9.44 3.99 -2.97
C GLY A 21 8.58 5.10 -3.58
N TYR A 22 8.65 5.24 -4.91
CA TYR A 22 7.84 6.17 -5.68
C TYR A 22 7.20 5.45 -6.86
N ARG A 23 5.96 5.83 -7.17
CA ARG A 23 5.26 5.45 -8.41
C ARG A 23 4.52 6.67 -8.94
N ASP A 24 4.50 6.85 -10.26
CA ASP A 24 3.74 7.94 -10.86
C ASP A 24 2.23 7.71 -10.64
N PRO A 25 1.50 8.62 -9.95
CA PRO A 25 0.06 8.49 -9.72
C PRO A 25 -0.77 8.42 -11.00
N ALA A 26 -0.29 8.97 -12.13
CA ALA A 26 -1.00 8.90 -13.41
C ALA A 26 -0.93 7.51 -14.08
N THR A 27 -0.04 6.64 -13.59
CA THR A 27 0.23 5.29 -14.16
C THR A 27 -0.34 4.15 -13.32
N ILE A 28 -1.14 4.48 -12.30
CA ILE A 28 -1.77 3.50 -11.43
C ILE A 28 -3.27 3.76 -11.36
N ASN A 29 -4.05 2.75 -11.72
CA ASN A 29 -5.49 2.74 -11.53
C ASN A 29 -5.81 1.74 -10.41
N PRO A 30 -6.39 2.18 -9.27
CA PRO A 30 -6.70 1.30 -8.16
C PRO A 30 -7.62 0.13 -8.53
N GLU A 31 -8.53 0.34 -9.49
CA GLU A 31 -9.48 -0.69 -9.95
C GLU A 31 -8.78 -1.90 -10.60
N ASP A 32 -7.55 -1.72 -11.12
CA ASP A 32 -6.76 -2.82 -11.70
C ASP A 32 -6.34 -3.86 -10.63
N PHE A 33 -6.51 -3.53 -9.34
CA PHE A 33 -6.19 -4.39 -8.19
C PHE A 33 -7.44 -4.90 -7.46
N ALA A 34 -8.64 -4.61 -7.98
CA ALA A 34 -9.89 -5.06 -7.38
C ALA A 34 -10.18 -6.53 -7.71
N ASN A 35 -10.72 -7.28 -6.74
CA ASN A 35 -11.10 -8.70 -6.89
C ASN A 35 -9.90 -9.64 -7.17
N CYS A 36 -8.70 -9.26 -6.76
CA CYS A 36 -7.47 -10.04 -6.89
C CYS A 36 -7.00 -10.64 -5.55
N GLU A 37 -7.90 -10.78 -4.57
CA GLU A 37 -7.57 -11.27 -3.23
C GLU A 37 -7.06 -12.72 -3.25
N ASP A 38 -7.54 -13.55 -4.18
CA ASP A 38 -7.07 -14.92 -4.38
C ASP A 38 -5.61 -14.98 -4.87
N GLU A 39 -5.12 -13.89 -5.47
CA GLU A 39 -3.72 -13.71 -5.88
C GLU A 39 -2.88 -13.03 -4.78
N GLY A 40 -3.48 -12.74 -3.62
CA GLY A 40 -2.83 -12.08 -2.49
C GLY A 40 -2.76 -10.55 -2.62
N ILE A 41 -3.55 -9.95 -3.52
CA ILE A 41 -3.61 -8.49 -3.73
C ILE A 41 -4.89 -7.97 -3.06
N LEU A 42 -4.74 -6.99 -2.17
CA LEU A 42 -5.86 -6.37 -1.47
C LEU A 42 -5.97 -4.89 -1.83
N LEU A 43 -7.09 -4.51 -2.43
CA LEU A 43 -7.49 -3.10 -2.59
C LEU A 43 -8.32 -2.66 -1.38
N VAL A 44 -7.90 -1.59 -0.71
CA VAL A 44 -8.66 -0.98 0.40
C VAL A 44 -9.05 0.46 0.01
N PRO A 45 -10.28 0.69 -0.47
CA PRO A 45 -10.80 2.03 -0.69
C PRO A 45 -10.86 2.81 0.64
N TYR A 46 -10.59 4.12 0.59
CA TYR A 46 -10.56 4.99 1.77
C TYR A 46 -9.62 4.44 2.87
N ALA A 47 -8.45 3.96 2.46
CA ALA A 47 -7.43 3.44 3.36
C ALA A 47 -7.07 4.46 4.46
N GLY A 48 -6.87 3.97 5.68
CA GLY A 48 -6.62 4.79 6.88
C GLY A 48 -7.80 4.85 7.86
N GLU A 49 -9.01 4.52 7.42
CA GLU A 49 -10.20 4.47 8.30
C GLU A 49 -10.46 3.08 8.91
N ARG A 50 -9.89 2.03 8.31
CA ARG A 50 -10.04 0.64 8.74
C ARG A 50 -8.75 0.10 9.32
N LEU A 51 -8.82 -0.50 10.50
CA LEU A 51 -7.71 -1.21 11.13
C LEU A 51 -7.86 -2.71 10.89
N PHE A 52 -6.75 -3.35 10.50
CA PHE A 52 -6.69 -4.79 10.28
C PHE A 52 -5.97 -5.48 11.42
N ARG A 53 -6.47 -6.65 11.82
CA ARG A 53 -5.84 -7.54 12.80
C ARG A 53 -5.67 -8.91 12.16
N LEU A 54 -4.54 -9.56 12.46
CA LEU A 54 -4.33 -10.95 12.05
C LEU A 54 -5.38 -11.86 12.69
N ALA A 55 -5.94 -12.78 11.90
CA ALA A 55 -6.88 -13.78 12.40
C ALA A 55 -6.24 -14.68 13.46
N ASN A 56 -4.95 -14.98 13.29
CA ASN A 56 -4.14 -15.69 14.27
C ASN A 56 -2.99 -14.78 14.72
N PRO A 57 -3.20 -13.96 15.77
CA PRO A 57 -2.15 -13.11 16.30
C PRO A 57 -1.03 -13.97 16.90
N PRO A 58 0.24 -13.58 16.75
CA PRO A 58 1.34 -14.26 17.42
C PRO A 58 1.27 -14.05 18.94
N ALA A 59 1.87 -14.94 19.72
CA ALA A 59 1.78 -14.91 21.19
C ALA A 59 2.35 -13.64 21.86
N TRP A 60 3.13 -12.83 21.13
CA TRP A 60 3.68 -11.56 21.61
C TRP A 60 2.79 -10.35 21.30
N ALA A 61 1.73 -10.52 20.49
CA ALA A 61 0.86 -9.44 20.02
C ALA A 61 -0.32 -9.17 20.96
#